data_AF-E6TXS4-F1
#
_entry.id   AF-E6TXS4-F1
#
_cell.length_a   1.000
_cell.length_b   1.000
_cell.length_c   1.000
_cell.angle_alpha   90.00
_cell.angle_beta   90.00
_cell.angle_gamma   90.00
#
_symmetry.space_group_name_H-M   'P 1'
#
loop_
_entity.id
_entity.type
_entity.pdbx_description
1 polymer ?
#
loop_
_entity_poly.entity_id
_entity_poly.type
_entity_poly.pdbx_seq_one_letter_code
_entity_poly.pdbx_strand_id
1 'polypeptide(L)'
;MKWINILFVAIFLMIASPFNTLAEDIDENKVEQEKCYSEQELSHMHKAMRVHIDYYYELLINKYRPELMEDWKESVRDRDAILKKIKELSKEGADLTSLQPTEQWKTKHEEYQESFLEAIKNRDNEKIKTILPLFLQLQQMWNDSQRESLQRINDNN
;
A
#
# COMPACT_ATOMS: atom_id res chain seq x y z
N MET A 1 -42.35 -47.30 -31.45
CA MET A 1 -41.03 -47.05 -30.81
C MET A 1 -39.91 -46.87 -31.84
N LYS A 2 -40.00 -45.88 -32.75
CA LYS A 2 -38.90 -45.53 -33.67
C LYS A 2 -38.62 -44.02 -33.77
N TRP A 3 -39.45 -43.20 -33.12
CA TRP A 3 -39.35 -41.73 -33.17
C TRP A 3 -38.56 -41.13 -31.99
N ILE A 4 -38.43 -41.87 -30.88
CA ILE A 4 -37.69 -41.44 -29.69
C ILE A 4 -36.17 -41.43 -29.93
N ASN A 5 -35.66 -42.32 -30.79
CA ASN A 5 -34.23 -42.35 -31.14
C ASN A 5 -33.81 -41.22 -32.11
N ILE A 6 -34.75 -40.61 -32.84
CA ILE A 6 -34.45 -39.47 -33.72
C ILE A 6 -34.29 -38.19 -32.90
N LEU A 7 -35.01 -38.07 -31.78
CA LEU A 7 -34.95 -36.90 -30.91
C LEU A 7 -33.60 -36.79 -30.16
N PHE A 8 -32.99 -37.93 -29.80
CA PHE A 8 -31.70 -37.95 -29.11
C PHE A 8 -30.51 -37.66 -30.03
N VAL A 9 -30.59 -37.97 -31.33
CA VAL A 9 -29.52 -37.67 -32.30
C VAL A 9 -29.48 -36.18 -32.64
N ALA A 10 -30.63 -35.50 -32.66
CA ALA A 10 -30.71 -34.06 -32.90
C ALA A 10 -30.15 -33.20 -31.75
N ILE A 11 -30.24 -33.68 -30.50
CA ILE A 11 -29.71 -32.97 -29.32
C ILE A 11 -28.18 -33.09 -29.25
N PHE A 12 -27.60 -34.22 -29.69
CA PHE A 12 -26.15 -34.42 -29.69
C PHE A 12 -25.43 -33.58 -30.77
N LEU A 13 -26.12 -33.25 -31.86
CA LEU A 13 -25.59 -32.40 -32.95
C LEU A 13 -25.53 -30.90 -32.61
N MET A 14 -26.25 -30.43 -31.59
CA MET A 14 -26.16 -29.03 -31.13
C MET A 14 -24.99 -28.76 -30.16
N ILE A 15 -24.36 -29.80 -29.60
CA ILE A 15 -23.20 -29.65 -28.69
C ILE A 15 -21.88 -29.59 -29.50
N ALA A 16 -21.92 -29.89 -30.80
CA ALA A 16 -20.77 -29.91 -31.69
C ALA A 16 -20.61 -28.64 -32.55
N SER A 17 -21.27 -27.53 -32.22
CA SER A 17 -20.85 -26.23 -32.76
C SER A 17 -19.66 -25.73 -31.93
N PRO A 18 -18.44 -25.63 -32.49
CA PRO A 18 -17.44 -24.78 -31.87
C PRO A 18 -18.05 -23.38 -31.89
N PHE A 19 -18.42 -22.88 -30.71
CA PHE A 19 -18.45 -21.45 -30.52
C PHE A 19 -17.05 -21.00 -30.92
N ASN A 20 -16.94 -20.39 -32.10
CA ASN A 20 -15.89 -19.43 -32.39
C ASN A 20 -16.13 -18.28 -31.40
N THR A 21 -15.82 -18.51 -30.13
CA THR A 21 -15.39 -17.46 -29.23
C THR A 21 -14.15 -16.91 -29.89
N LEU A 22 -14.37 -15.85 -30.65
CA LEU A 22 -13.49 -14.71 -30.83
C LEU A 22 -12.20 -14.92 -30.04
N ALA A 23 -11.22 -15.57 -30.67
CA ALA A 23 -9.83 -15.29 -30.36
C ALA A 23 -9.67 -13.83 -30.79
N GLU A 24 -10.01 -12.93 -29.88
CA GLU A 24 -9.41 -11.60 -29.86
C GLU A 24 -7.92 -11.90 -29.90
N ASP A 25 -7.30 -11.59 -31.05
CA ASP A 25 -5.86 -11.65 -31.21
C ASP A 25 -5.28 -10.97 -29.97
N ILE A 26 -4.72 -11.78 -29.07
CA ILE A 26 -3.83 -11.31 -28.04
C ILE A 26 -2.63 -10.84 -28.85
N ASP A 27 -2.68 -9.57 -29.24
CA ASP A 27 -1.55 -8.85 -29.74
C ASP A 27 -0.50 -8.92 -28.62
N GLU A 28 0.41 -9.88 -28.74
CA GLU A 28 1.60 -10.05 -27.90
C GLU A 28 2.52 -8.81 -27.96
N ASN A 29 2.16 -7.76 -28.70
CA ASN A 29 2.78 -6.43 -28.68
C ASN A 29 1.97 -5.33 -27.98
N LYS A 30 1.03 -5.64 -27.08
CA LYS A 30 0.75 -4.69 -25.99
C LYS A 30 1.92 -4.71 -25.01
N VAL A 31 3.01 -4.05 -25.43
CA VAL A 31 3.89 -3.33 -24.53
C VAL A 31 2.96 -2.63 -23.56
N GLU A 32 2.94 -3.09 -22.30
CA GLU A 32 2.36 -2.32 -21.20
C GLU A 32 2.95 -0.93 -21.35
N GLN A 33 2.15 0.02 -21.83
CA GLN A 33 2.51 1.42 -21.71
C GLN A 33 2.63 1.64 -20.21
N GLU A 34 3.86 1.59 -19.72
CA GLU A 34 4.24 2.17 -18.44
C GLU A 34 3.70 3.59 -18.50
N LYS A 35 2.52 3.78 -17.91
CA LYS A 35 1.94 5.11 -17.72
C LYS A 35 2.93 5.83 -16.83
N CYS A 36 3.78 6.64 -17.43
CA CYS A 36 4.63 7.56 -16.72
C CYS A 36 3.70 8.60 -16.09
N TYR A 37 3.26 8.33 -14.87
CA TYR A 37 2.49 9.26 -14.08
C TYR A 37 3.35 10.50 -13.81
N SER A 38 2.76 11.67 -13.98
CA SER A 38 3.40 12.90 -13.53
C SER A 38 3.63 12.85 -12.02
N GLU A 39 4.66 13.55 -11.53
CA GLU A 39 4.97 13.64 -10.10
C GLU A 39 3.75 14.10 -9.27
N GLN A 40 2.93 14.98 -9.86
CA GLN A 40 1.70 15.45 -9.24
C GLN A 40 0.65 14.33 -9.10
N GLU A 41 0.44 13.53 -10.15
CA GLU A 41 -0.47 12.38 -10.10
C GLU A 41 -0.01 11.34 -9.07
N LEU A 42 1.30 11.06 -9.03
CA LEU A 42 1.89 10.11 -8.09
C LEU A 42 1.71 10.58 -6.63
N SER A 43 1.91 11.87 -6.38
CA SER A 43 1.67 12.51 -5.07
C SER A 43 0.21 12.42 -4.64
N HIS A 44 -0.73 12.68 -5.56
CA HIS A 44 -2.16 12.54 -5.29
C HIS A 44 -2.56 11.09 -4.96
N MET A 45 -2.04 10.12 -5.71
CA MET A 45 -2.26 8.70 -5.44
C MET A 45 -1.70 8.28 -4.08
N HIS A 46 -0.46 8.66 -3.75
CA HIS A 46 0.13 8.37 -2.45
C HIS A 46 -0.69 8.93 -1.29
N LYS A 47 -1.19 10.17 -1.43
CA LYS A 47 -2.05 10.77 -0.40
C LYS A 47 -3.36 10.02 -0.24
N ALA A 48 -4.01 9.62 -1.35
CA ALA A 48 -5.25 8.86 -1.30
C ALA A 48 -5.05 7.49 -0.65
N MET A 49 -3.98 6.78 -1.02
CA MET A 49 -3.67 5.46 -0.49
C MET A 49 -3.33 5.46 0.99
N ARG A 50 -2.72 6.54 1.49
CA ARG A 50 -2.30 6.63 2.90
C ARG A 50 -3.45 6.38 3.87
N VAL A 51 -4.60 7.02 3.66
CA VAL A 51 -5.76 6.88 4.55
C VAL A 51 -6.20 5.41 4.64
N HIS A 52 -6.14 4.68 3.52
CA HIS A 52 -6.47 3.26 3.49
C HIS A 52 -5.45 2.40 4.22
N ILE A 53 -4.16 2.74 4.09
CA ILE A 53 -3.07 2.03 4.78
C ILE A 53 -3.17 2.27 6.29
N ASP A 54 -3.39 3.50 6.73
CA ASP A 54 -3.53 3.83 8.15
C ASP A 54 -4.73 3.08 8.77
N TYR A 55 -5.88 3.08 8.09
CA TYR A 55 -7.06 2.33 8.53
C TYR A 55 -6.80 0.82 8.57
N TYR A 56 -6.06 0.27 7.60
CA TYR A 56 -5.69 -1.14 7.60
C TYR A 56 -4.84 -1.51 8.82
N TYR A 57 -3.85 -0.69 9.17
CA TYR A 57 -3.06 -0.91 10.39
C TYR A 57 -3.88 -0.74 11.66
N GLU A 58 -4.81 0.21 11.73
CA GLU A 58 -5.74 0.33 12.86
C GLU A 58 -6.57 -0.95 13.05
N LEU A 59 -7.08 -1.54 11.97
CA LEU A 59 -7.82 -2.81 12.05
C LEU A 59 -6.95 -3.94 12.59
N LEU A 60 -5.69 -4.03 12.16
CA LEU A 60 -4.75 -5.05 12.63
C LEU A 60 -4.38 -4.83 14.10
N ILE A 61 -4.09 -3.60 14.49
CA ILE A 61 -3.80 -3.25 15.87
C ILE A 61 -5.00 -3.56 16.76
N ASN A 62 -6.21 -3.15 16.38
CA ASN A 62 -7.43 -3.45 17.14
C ASN A 62 -7.63 -4.96 17.33
N LYS A 63 -7.30 -5.76 16.30
CA LYS A 63 -7.46 -7.22 16.33
C LYS A 63 -6.39 -7.93 17.16
N TYR A 64 -5.12 -7.57 17.00
CA TYR A 64 -3.99 -8.35 17.52
C TYR A 64 -3.30 -7.72 18.73
N ARG A 65 -3.28 -6.38 18.84
CA ARG A 65 -2.55 -5.59 19.83
C ARG A 65 -3.33 -4.32 20.24
N PRO A 66 -4.58 -4.44 20.73
CA PRO A 66 -5.45 -3.29 20.97
C PRO A 66 -4.87 -2.28 21.97
N GLU A 67 -3.96 -2.72 22.83
CA GLU A 67 -3.25 -1.85 23.78
C GLU A 67 -2.34 -0.82 23.11
N LEU A 68 -1.95 -1.00 21.83
CA LEU A 68 -1.12 -0.05 21.07
C LEU A 68 -1.95 1.01 20.32
N MET A 69 -3.28 0.94 20.39
CA MET A 69 -4.17 1.74 19.55
C MET A 69 -4.02 3.25 19.80
N GLU A 70 -3.90 3.67 21.06
CA GLU A 70 -3.76 5.10 21.37
C GLU A 70 -2.41 5.64 20.90
N ASP A 71 -1.32 4.93 21.19
CA ASP A 71 0.03 5.30 20.73
C ASP A 71 0.11 5.37 19.21
N TRP A 72 -0.56 4.46 18.51
CA TRP A 72 -0.67 4.48 17.05
C TRP A 72 -1.36 5.75 16.55
N LYS A 73 -2.53 6.07 17.10
CA LYS A 73 -3.29 7.27 16.72
C LYS A 73 -2.53 8.54 17.05
N GLU A 74 -1.83 8.59 18.18
CA GLU A 74 -0.94 9.70 18.51
C GLU A 74 0.18 9.85 17.49
N SER A 75 0.87 8.76 17.15
CA SER A 75 1.94 8.77 16.16
C SER A 75 1.45 9.20 14.76
N VAL A 76 0.24 8.80 14.34
CA VAL A 76 -0.38 9.25 13.08
C VAL A 76 -0.70 10.75 13.12
N ARG A 77 -1.31 11.24 14.21
CA ARG A 77 -1.61 12.68 14.38
C ARG A 77 -0.35 13.54 14.31
N ASP A 78 0.71 13.10 14.99
CA ASP A 78 2.00 13.79 15.01
C ASP A 78 2.65 13.81 13.61
N ARG A 79 2.62 12.68 12.90
CA ARG A 79 3.06 12.59 11.50
C ARG A 79 2.31 13.58 10.60
N ASP A 80 0.99 13.68 10.73
CA ASP A 80 0.17 14.60 9.94
C ASP A 80 0.50 16.07 10.23
N ALA A 81 0.76 16.41 11.50
CA ALA A 81 1.21 17.75 11.88
C ALA A 81 2.58 18.08 11.28
N ILE A 82 3.53 17.14 11.30
CA ILE A 82 4.85 17.27 10.68
C ILE A 82 4.71 17.52 9.18
N LEU A 83 3.94 16.68 8.47
CA LEU A 83 3.76 16.80 7.04
C LEU A 83 3.06 18.11 6.62
N LYS A 84 2.16 18.64 7.46
CA LYS A 84 1.56 19.95 7.24
C LYS A 84 2.63 21.06 7.30
N LYS A 85 3.52 21.02 8.29
CA LYS A 85 4.63 21.98 8.40
C LYS A 85 5.60 21.89 7.23
N ILE A 86 5.98 20.67 6.83
CA ILE A 86 6.85 20.44 5.66
C ILE A 86 6.20 21.04 4.40
N LYS A 87 4.88 20.88 4.24
CA LYS A 87 4.14 21.46 3.11
C LYS A 87 4.11 23.00 3.14
N GLU A 88 4.05 23.61 4.32
CA GLU A 88 4.11 25.07 4.47
C GLU A 88 5.50 25.59 4.07
N LEU A 89 6.57 25.01 4.62
CA LEU A 89 7.95 25.34 4.27
C LEU A 89 8.27 25.12 2.77
N SER A 90 7.74 24.05 2.18
CA SER A 90 7.87 23.77 0.75
C SER A 90 7.29 24.89 -0.12
N LYS A 91 6.15 25.48 0.28
CA LYS A 91 5.54 26.61 -0.44
C LYS A 91 6.34 27.90 -0.30
N GLU A 92 7.08 28.03 0.79
CA GLU A 92 7.96 29.16 1.06
C GLU A 92 9.32 29.03 0.36
N GLY A 93 9.58 27.90 -0.31
CA GLY A 93 10.82 27.64 -1.04
C GLY A 93 12.00 27.26 -0.14
N ALA A 94 11.74 26.80 1.09
CA ALA A 94 12.77 26.32 2.00
C ALA A 94 13.50 25.09 1.44
N ASP A 95 14.78 24.93 1.78
CA ASP A 95 15.55 23.72 1.49
C ASP A 95 15.10 22.57 2.40
N LEU A 96 14.54 21.52 1.79
CA LEU A 96 13.99 20.35 2.47
C LEU A 96 14.89 19.10 2.34
N THR A 97 16.13 19.24 1.86
CA THR A 97 17.06 18.11 1.67
C THR A 97 17.34 17.35 2.97
N SER A 98 17.31 18.02 4.12
CA SER A 98 17.51 17.42 5.45
C SER A 98 16.31 16.60 5.96
N LEU A 99 15.17 16.63 5.27
CA LEU A 99 13.94 15.90 5.66
C LEU A 99 13.84 14.51 5.01
N GLN A 100 14.88 14.06 4.30
CA GLN A 100 14.91 12.71 3.74
C GLN A 100 14.96 11.66 4.88
N PRO A 101 14.24 10.52 4.75
CA PRO A 101 14.34 9.43 5.70
C PRO A 101 15.80 8.96 5.83
N THR A 102 16.23 8.70 7.06
CA THR A 102 17.57 8.17 7.32
C THR A 102 17.72 6.78 6.72
N GLU A 103 18.94 6.39 6.35
CA GLU A 103 19.21 5.04 5.84
C GLU A 103 18.81 3.96 6.86
N GLN A 104 19.05 4.21 8.15
CA GLN A 104 18.61 3.32 9.22
C GLN A 104 17.09 3.11 9.22
N TRP A 105 16.32 4.17 8.98
CA TRP A 105 14.88 4.07 8.87
C TRP A 105 14.46 3.24 7.65
N LYS A 106 15.06 3.50 6.49
CA LYS A 106 14.75 2.78 5.24
C LYS A 106 15.01 1.29 5.37
N THR A 107 16.17 0.90 5.90
CA THR A 107 16.52 -0.50 6.11
C THR A 107 15.53 -1.21 7.03
N LYS A 108 15.19 -0.60 8.17
CA LYS A 108 14.20 -1.18 9.09
C LYS A 108 12.81 -1.25 8.48
N HIS A 109 12.41 -0.22 7.73
CA HIS A 109 11.13 -0.20 7.04
C HIS A 109 11.03 -1.36 6.05
N GLU A 110 12.05 -1.56 5.22
CA GLU A 110 12.11 -2.66 4.26
C GLU A 110 12.05 -4.02 4.96
N GLU A 111 12.91 -4.24 5.96
CA GLU A 111 12.95 -5.49 6.74
C GLU A 111 11.59 -5.81 7.38
N TYR A 112 10.96 -4.82 8.02
CA TYR A 112 9.67 -5.03 8.69
C TYR A 112 8.55 -5.25 7.68
N GLN A 113 8.57 -4.53 6.55
CA GLN A 113 7.57 -4.70 5.50
C GLN A 113 7.67 -6.10 4.85
N GLU A 114 8.87 -6.58 4.54
CA GLU A 114 9.08 -7.92 3.99
C GLU A 114 8.58 -9.01 4.95
N SER A 115 8.99 -8.92 6.21
CA SER A 115 8.60 -9.85 7.27
C SER A 115 7.08 -9.85 7.50
N PHE A 116 6.44 -8.67 7.41
CA PHE A 116 4.98 -8.53 7.52
C PHE A 116 4.25 -9.14 6.33
N LEU A 117 4.73 -8.88 5.11
CA LEU A 117 4.14 -9.46 3.89
C LEU A 117 4.23 -10.99 3.90
N GLU A 118 5.35 -11.54 4.36
CA GLU A 118 5.49 -12.98 4.56
C GLU A 118 4.48 -13.51 5.59
N ALA A 119 4.32 -12.82 6.73
CA ALA A 119 3.36 -13.19 7.75
C ALA A 119 1.91 -13.18 7.23
N ILE A 120 1.53 -12.19 6.42
CA ILE A 120 0.22 -12.14 5.78
C ILE A 120 0.04 -13.31 4.80
N LYS A 121 1.02 -13.56 3.93
CA LYS A 121 0.97 -14.65 2.92
C LYS A 121 0.78 -16.00 3.60
N ASN A 122 1.49 -16.24 4.70
CA ASN A 122 1.44 -17.49 5.45
C ASN A 122 0.31 -17.53 6.49
N ARG A 123 -0.48 -16.46 6.64
CA ARG A 123 -1.52 -16.28 7.66
C ARG A 123 -0.97 -16.51 9.09
N ASP A 124 0.27 -16.13 9.32
CA ASP A 124 0.96 -16.25 10.61
C ASP A 124 0.54 -15.11 11.54
N ASN A 125 -0.53 -15.37 12.31
CA ASN A 125 -1.10 -14.41 13.25
C ASN A 125 -0.12 -13.99 14.35
N GLU A 126 0.77 -14.89 14.79
CA GLU A 126 1.73 -14.57 15.85
C GLU A 126 2.81 -13.65 15.31
N LYS A 127 3.32 -13.89 14.09
CA LYS A 127 4.28 -12.99 13.43
C LYS A 127 3.66 -11.62 13.12
N ILE A 128 2.38 -11.57 12.74
CA ILE A 128 1.65 -10.29 12.63
C ILE A 128 1.61 -9.58 13.99
N LYS A 129 1.30 -10.30 15.07
CA LYS A 129 1.21 -9.74 16.42
C LYS A 129 2.55 -9.21 16.93
N THR A 130 3.67 -9.80 16.54
CA THR A 130 5.01 -9.36 16.94
C THR A 130 5.51 -8.17 16.15
N ILE A 131 5.08 -8.00 14.89
CA ILE A 131 5.59 -6.93 14.02
C ILE A 131 4.87 -5.59 14.20
N LEU A 132 3.61 -5.59 14.65
CA LEU A 132 2.85 -4.35 14.86
C LEU A 132 3.53 -3.33 15.81
N PRO A 133 4.10 -3.72 16.97
CA PRO A 133 4.92 -2.80 17.78
C PRO A 133 6.12 -2.23 17.02
N LEU A 134 6.73 -3.00 16.12
CA LEU A 134 7.90 -2.55 15.36
C LEU A 134 7.51 -1.48 14.33
N PHE A 135 6.34 -1.61 13.70
CA PHE A 135 5.80 -0.54 12.85
C PHE A 135 5.51 0.75 13.63
N LEU A 136 4.94 0.64 14.83
CA LEU A 136 4.73 1.80 15.69
C LEU A 136 6.06 2.50 16.03
N GLN A 137 7.08 1.73 16.45
CA GLN A 137 8.41 2.27 16.72
C GLN A 137 9.05 2.92 15.49
N LEU A 138 8.89 2.30 14.32
CA LEU A 138 9.39 2.82 13.06
C LEU A 138 8.73 4.17 12.70
N GLN A 139 7.43 4.31 12.96
CA GLN A 139 6.70 5.55 12.74
C GLN A 139 7.11 6.65 13.72
N GLN A 140 7.27 6.31 15.00
CA GLN A 140 7.80 7.23 16.02
C GLN A 140 9.21 7.71 15.68
N MET A 141 10.10 6.79 15.28
CA MET A 141 11.46 7.12 14.85
C MET A 141 11.49 8.04 13.64
N TRP A 142 10.56 7.88 12.69
CA TRP A 142 10.40 8.82 11.59
C TRP A 142 9.98 10.20 12.11
N ASN A 143 8.92 10.26 12.92
CA ASN A 143 8.40 11.52 13.44
C ASN A 143 9.48 12.31 14.20
N ASP A 144 10.25 11.63 15.05
CA ASP A 144 11.32 12.24 15.83
C ASP A 144 12.42 12.81 14.93
N SER A 145 12.89 12.02 13.97
CA SER A 145 13.90 12.47 12.99
C SER A 145 13.42 13.69 12.20
N GLN A 146 12.15 13.72 11.80
CA GLN A 146 11.60 14.85 11.05
C GLN A 146 11.43 16.09 11.93
N ARG A 147 11.06 15.92 13.20
CA ARG A 147 10.95 17.01 14.16
C ARG A 147 12.31 17.68 14.39
N GLU A 148 13.36 16.88 14.56
CA GLU A 148 14.74 17.39 14.66
C GLU A 148 15.16 18.15 13.40
N SER A 149 14.89 17.61 12.21
CA SER A 149 15.20 18.29 10.94
C SER A 149 14.44 19.61 10.80
N LEU A 150 13.14 19.64 11.16
CA LEU A 150 12.34 20.87 11.15
C LEU A 150 12.86 21.93 12.13
N GLN A 151 13.34 21.53 13.31
CA GLN A 151 13.97 22.44 14.26
C GLN A 151 15.23 23.06 13.66
N ARG A 152 16.11 22.24 13.05
CA ARG A 152 17.34 22.75 12.41
C ARG A 152 17.05 23.70 11.25
N ILE A 153 15.98 23.47 10.48
CA ILE A 153 15.58 24.40 9.41
C ILE A 153 15.15 25.75 10.01
N ASN A 154 14.37 25.73 11.09
CA ASN A 154 13.93 26.96 11.76
C ASN A 154 15.09 27.73 12.43
N ASP A 155 16.07 27.04 13.00
CA ASP A 155 17.22 27.69 13.66
C ASP A 155 18.22 28.32 12.67
N ASN A 156 18.19 27.89 11.39
CA ASN A 156 19.06 28.39 10.32
C ASN A 156 18.42 29.51 9.47
N ASN A 157 17.14 29.84 9.72
CA ASN A 157 16.39 30.92 9.06
C ASN A 157 16.33 32.17 9.95
#